data_AF-A0A329SS20-F1
#
_entry.id   AF-A0A329SS20-F1
#
_cell.length_a   1.000
_cell.length_b   1.000
_cell.length_c   1.000
_cell.angle_alpha   90.00
_cell.angle_beta   90.00
_cell.angle_gamma   90.00
#
_symmetry.space_group_name_H-M   'P 1'
#
loop_
_entity.id
_entity.type
_entity.pdbx_description
1 polymer ?
#
loop_
_entity_poly.entity_id
_entity_poly.type
_entity_poly.pdbx_seq_one_letter_code
_entity_poly.pdbx_strand_id
1 'polypeptide(L)'
;MVRAVRPNTTSTNAQVSGFYFRPCHNEYDEVIPEYFRYRCGTASAAETGSVLNFVRHSSRSLYGWMHWIIESNLPLSFCEIRTARRYSKLDPISEETLRLDMSGVTQAVERMIAEDLPSHFGVMFDGVTHASEHYVAWFACFERNGELVTVLLGMAPLLNEPNDDLSA
;
A
#
# COMPACT_ATOMS: atom_id res chain seq x y z
N MET A 1 -13.86 -11.15 -26.41
CA MET A 1 -12.91 -10.43 -25.53
C MET A 1 -11.60 -10.26 -26.28
N VAL A 2 -11.27 -9.04 -26.69
CA VAL A 2 -9.99 -8.75 -27.35
C VAL A 2 -8.90 -8.85 -26.29
N ARG A 3 -8.01 -9.85 -26.42
CA ARG A 3 -6.82 -9.99 -25.58
C ARG A 3 -5.92 -8.79 -25.93
N ALA A 4 -5.90 -7.76 -25.08
CA ALA A 4 -5.02 -6.61 -25.29
C ALA A 4 -3.57 -7.13 -25.34
N VAL A 5 -2.84 -6.76 -26.39
CA VAL A 5 -1.43 -7.13 -26.56
C VAL A 5 -0.64 -6.51 -25.41
N ARG A 6 0.12 -7.33 -24.69
CA ARG A 6 0.97 -6.85 -23.60
C ARG A 6 2.01 -5.86 -24.14
N PRO A 7 2.23 -4.71 -23.48
CA PRO A 7 3.27 -3.78 -23.88
C PRO A 7 4.64 -4.45 -23.80
N ASN A 8 5.51 -4.13 -24.76
CA ASN A 8 6.89 -4.59 -24.82
C ASN A 8 7.86 -3.40 -24.70
N THR A 9 9.16 -3.67 -24.75
CA THR A 9 10.22 -2.64 -24.65
C THR A 9 10.18 -1.56 -25.74
N THR A 10 9.42 -1.78 -26.81
CA THR A 10 9.22 -0.81 -27.91
C THR A 10 7.90 -0.03 -27.81
N SER A 11 7.08 -0.29 -26.79
CA SER A 11 5.78 0.36 -26.62
C SER A 11 5.94 1.81 -26.14
N THR A 12 5.14 2.71 -26.72
CA THR A 12 5.10 4.11 -26.29
C THR A 12 4.43 4.24 -24.92
N ASN A 13 4.74 5.31 -24.18
CA ASN A 13 4.09 5.60 -22.88
C ASN A 13 2.56 5.64 -23.00
N ALA A 14 2.02 6.12 -24.13
CA ALA A 14 0.59 6.14 -24.39
C ALA A 14 -0.01 4.71 -24.52
N GLN A 15 0.68 3.81 -25.21
CA GLN A 15 0.26 2.41 -25.36
C GLN A 15 0.37 1.64 -24.03
N VAL A 16 1.45 1.88 -23.28
CA VAL A 16 1.65 1.31 -21.94
C VAL A 16 0.56 1.81 -20.99
N SER A 17 0.26 3.11 -21.02
CA SER A 17 -0.79 3.73 -20.21
C SER A 17 -2.18 3.15 -20.55
N GLY A 18 -2.56 3.10 -21.83
CA GLY A 18 -3.86 2.54 -22.24
C GLY A 18 -4.06 1.05 -21.93
N PHE A 19 -2.96 0.30 -21.74
CA PHE A 19 -3.00 -1.09 -21.31
C PHE A 19 -3.32 -1.24 -19.82
N TYR A 20 -2.62 -0.50 -18.95
CA TYR A 20 -2.76 -0.63 -17.50
C TYR A 20 -3.92 0.17 -16.91
N PHE A 21 -4.33 1.23 -17.59
CA PHE A 21 -5.31 2.18 -17.10
C PHE A 21 -6.57 2.17 -17.96
N ARG A 22 -7.71 2.42 -17.33
CA ARG A 22 -8.96 2.79 -18.01
C ARG A 22 -9.45 4.12 -17.46
N PRO A 23 -10.07 4.99 -18.26
CA PRO A 23 -10.67 6.20 -17.75
C PRO A 23 -11.70 5.87 -16.66
N CYS A 24 -11.69 6.64 -15.58
CA CYS A 24 -12.76 6.60 -14.59
C CYS A 24 -14.00 7.26 -15.19
N HIS A 25 -15.16 6.77 -14.78
CA HIS A 25 -16.44 7.38 -15.11
C HIS A 25 -17.03 7.95 -13.82
N ASN A 26 -17.69 9.11 -13.92
CA ASN A 26 -18.45 9.68 -12.81
C ASN A 26 -19.76 8.90 -12.57
N GLU A 27 -20.57 9.35 -11.62
CA GLU A 27 -21.87 8.76 -11.32
C GLU A 27 -22.87 8.82 -12.50
N TYR A 28 -22.62 9.66 -13.51
CA TYR A 28 -23.39 9.80 -14.75
C TYR A 28 -22.80 9.03 -15.93
N ASP A 29 -21.83 8.14 -15.68
CA ASP A 29 -21.10 7.39 -16.71
C ASP A 29 -20.30 8.27 -17.70
N GLU A 30 -20.00 9.52 -17.34
CA GLU A 30 -19.14 10.39 -18.14
C GLU A 30 -17.67 10.18 -17.77
N VAL A 31 -16.80 10.17 -18.78
CA VAL A 31 -15.36 10.03 -18.59
C VAL A 31 -14.82 11.21 -17.81
N ILE A 32 -14.15 10.94 -16.69
CA ILE A 32 -13.41 11.94 -15.92
C ILE A 32 -11.99 11.99 -16.51
N PRO A 33 -11.60 13.05 -17.23
CA PRO A 33 -10.37 13.05 -18.04
C PRO A 33 -9.08 12.90 -17.23
N GLU A 34 -9.12 13.26 -15.95
CA GLU A 34 -7.96 13.31 -15.06
C GLU A 34 -7.81 12.05 -14.19
N TYR A 35 -8.85 11.21 -14.13
CA TYR A 35 -8.88 10.06 -13.24
C TYR A 35 -8.86 8.77 -14.04
N PHE A 36 -7.89 7.92 -13.71
CA PHE A 36 -7.71 6.63 -14.36
C PHE A 36 -7.73 5.51 -13.33
N ARG A 37 -8.52 4.47 -13.59
CA ARG A 37 -8.56 3.27 -12.78
C ARG A 37 -7.62 2.22 -13.35
N TYR A 38 -6.78 1.66 -12.50
CA TYR A 38 -5.96 0.51 -12.84
C TYR A 38 -6.80 -0.73 -13.19
N ARG A 39 -6.36 -1.48 -14.20
CA ARG A 39 -6.94 -2.80 -14.53
C ARG A 39 -6.26 -3.86 -13.67
N CYS A 40 -6.85 -4.18 -12.53
CA CYS A 40 -6.37 -5.28 -11.69
C CYS A 40 -6.55 -6.63 -12.41
N GLY A 41 -5.45 -7.34 -12.65
CA GLY A 41 -5.48 -8.75 -13.03
C GLY A 41 -5.89 -9.58 -11.82
N THR A 42 -6.82 -10.51 -11.99
CA THR A 42 -7.23 -11.42 -10.92
C THR A 42 -6.06 -12.34 -10.57
N ALA A 43 -5.43 -12.13 -9.41
CA ALA A 43 -4.44 -13.05 -8.86
C ALA A 43 -5.14 -14.25 -8.18
N SER A 44 -4.70 -15.46 -8.51
CA SER A 44 -5.14 -16.70 -7.87
C SER A 44 -4.33 -16.89 -6.58
N ALA A 45 -4.99 -16.81 -5.42
CA ALA A 45 -4.38 -17.12 -4.14
C ALA A 45 -4.05 -18.62 -4.06
N ALA A 46 -2.77 -18.97 -4.17
CA ALA A 46 -2.29 -20.33 -3.92
C ALA A 46 -2.07 -20.56 -2.41
N GLU A 47 -2.45 -21.75 -1.97
CA GLU A 47 -2.58 -22.21 -0.59
C GLU A 47 -1.29 -22.06 0.22
N THR A 48 -1.36 -21.36 1.36
CA THR A 48 -0.24 -21.24 2.31
C THR A 48 -0.42 -22.23 3.46
N GLY A 49 0.48 -23.21 3.57
CA GLY A 49 0.58 -24.07 4.76
C GLY A 49 0.98 -23.27 6.01
N SER A 50 0.63 -23.76 7.21
CA SER A 50 0.82 -23.03 8.48
C SER A 50 2.31 -22.88 8.87
N VAL A 51 2.91 -21.75 8.51
CA VAL A 51 4.29 -21.32 8.88
C VAL A 51 4.43 -20.99 10.38
N LEU A 52 3.32 -20.90 11.12
CA LEU A 52 3.26 -20.35 12.49
C LEU A 52 4.14 -21.05 13.54
N ASN A 53 4.52 -22.32 13.32
CA ASN A 53 5.38 -23.08 14.24
C ASN A 53 6.87 -22.73 14.14
N PHE A 54 7.30 -22.08 13.05
CA PHE A 54 8.70 -21.70 12.83
C PHE A 54 9.00 -20.23 13.20
N VAL A 55 7.95 -19.45 13.48
CA VAL A 55 8.08 -18.03 13.82
C VAL A 55 8.30 -17.87 15.32
N ARG A 56 9.34 -17.11 15.71
CA ARG A 56 9.63 -16.79 17.11
C ARG A 56 8.42 -16.14 17.78
N HIS A 57 8.18 -16.48 19.06
CA HIS A 57 7.07 -15.93 19.83
C HIS A 57 7.11 -14.40 19.89
N SER A 58 8.30 -13.82 20.08
CA SER A 58 8.49 -12.37 20.10
C SER A 58 8.07 -11.70 18.80
N SER A 59 8.40 -12.30 17.65
CA SER A 59 7.97 -11.79 16.33
C SER A 59 6.47 -11.88 16.13
N ARG A 60 5.83 -12.95 16.61
CA ARG A 60 4.36 -13.09 16.60
C ARG A 60 3.68 -12.06 17.49
N SER A 61 4.26 -11.82 18.67
CA SER A 61 3.75 -10.82 19.62
C SER A 61 3.85 -9.41 19.04
N LEU A 62 5.02 -9.06 18.49
CA LEU A 62 5.27 -7.78 17.82
C LEU A 62 4.29 -7.54 16.66
N TYR A 63 4.16 -8.52 15.76
CA TYR A 63 3.18 -8.44 14.67
C TYR A 63 1.76 -8.25 15.20
N GLY A 64 1.38 -8.97 16.25
CA GLY A 64 0.08 -8.82 16.90
C GLY A 64 -0.18 -7.40 17.42
N TRP A 65 0.83 -6.77 18.02
CA TRP A 65 0.73 -5.37 18.46
C TRP A 65 0.59 -4.41 17.29
N MET A 66 1.45 -4.52 16.26
CA MET A 66 1.39 -3.67 15.07
C MET A 66 0.03 -3.81 14.37
N HIS A 67 -0.40 -5.04 14.09
CA HIS A 67 -1.66 -5.32 13.41
C HIS A 67 -2.85 -4.74 14.18
N TRP A 68 -2.92 -4.97 15.49
CA TRP A 68 -4.03 -4.44 16.28
C TRP A 68 -4.05 -2.91 16.28
N ILE A 69 -2.91 -2.28 16.52
CA ILE A 69 -2.82 -0.81 16.60
C ILE A 69 -3.17 -0.18 15.25
N ILE A 70 -2.65 -0.71 14.14
CA ILE A 70 -2.87 -0.18 12.79
C ILE A 70 -4.32 -0.39 12.34
N GLU A 71 -4.84 -1.63 12.41
CA GLU A 71 -6.20 -1.95 11.94
C GLU A 71 -7.29 -1.24 12.75
N SER A 72 -7.04 -0.98 14.04
CA SER A 72 -7.99 -0.29 14.91
C SER A 72 -7.75 1.22 15.01
N ASN A 73 -6.78 1.76 14.26
CA ASN A 73 -6.39 3.17 14.30
C ASN A 73 -6.17 3.70 15.74
N LEU A 74 -5.40 2.96 16.55
CA LEU A 74 -5.10 3.30 17.94
C LEU A 74 -3.77 4.06 18.06
N PRO A 75 -3.57 4.86 19.12
CA PRO A 75 -2.27 5.46 19.38
C PRO A 75 -1.22 4.38 19.70
N LEU A 76 0.04 4.58 19.30
CA LEU A 76 1.13 3.63 19.56
C LEU A 76 1.31 3.33 21.06
N SER A 77 1.05 4.31 21.92
CA SER A 77 1.05 4.16 23.39
C SER A 77 0.05 3.13 23.92
N PHE A 78 -0.89 2.66 23.09
CA PHE A 78 -1.86 1.62 23.45
C PHE A 78 -1.19 0.33 23.96
N CYS A 79 -0.02 -0.04 23.42
CA CYS A 79 0.72 -1.22 23.87
C CYS A 79 1.21 -1.12 25.33
N GLU A 80 1.23 0.08 25.91
CA GLU A 80 1.64 0.34 27.30
C GLU A 80 0.46 0.41 28.27
N ILE A 81 -0.77 0.52 27.75
CA ILE A 81 -1.97 0.65 28.58
C ILE A 81 -2.17 -0.63 29.42
N ARG A 82 -2.35 -0.44 30.73
CA ARG A 82 -2.49 -1.54 31.71
C ARG A 82 -3.62 -2.50 31.35
N THR A 83 -4.76 -2.00 30.91
CA THR A 83 -5.90 -2.85 30.50
C THR A 83 -5.60 -3.63 29.23
N ALA A 84 -4.98 -3.00 28.22
CA ALA A 84 -4.55 -3.67 27.00
C ALA A 84 -3.59 -4.82 27.30
N ARG A 85 -2.55 -4.58 28.11
CA ARG A 85 -1.61 -5.62 28.56
C ARG A 85 -2.26 -6.72 29.40
N ARG A 86 -3.25 -6.38 30.22
CA ARG A 86 -3.94 -7.35 31.10
C ARG A 86 -4.82 -8.32 30.33
N TYR A 87 -5.44 -7.86 29.25
CA TYR A 87 -6.41 -8.65 28.49
C TYR A 87 -5.86 -9.21 27.17
N SER A 88 -4.67 -8.80 26.74
CA SER A 88 -4.00 -9.37 25.57
C SER A 88 -3.24 -10.66 25.92
N LYS A 89 -2.99 -11.49 24.90
CA LYS A 89 -2.06 -12.63 24.96
C LYS A 89 -0.67 -12.25 24.44
N LEU A 90 -0.42 -10.97 24.21
CA LEU A 90 0.80 -10.47 23.60
C LEU A 90 1.80 -10.12 24.70
N ASP A 91 3.07 -10.46 24.48
CA ASP A 91 4.16 -10.07 25.37
C ASP A 91 4.19 -8.53 25.51
N PRO A 92 4.30 -7.97 26.73
CA PRO A 92 4.37 -6.53 26.92
C PRO A 92 5.53 -5.90 26.16
N ILE A 93 5.27 -4.78 25.48
CA ILE A 93 6.26 -3.98 24.74
C ILE A 93 6.11 -2.50 25.11
N SER A 94 7.21 -1.73 25.07
CA SER A 94 7.14 -0.27 25.19
C SER A 94 6.80 0.36 23.84
N GLU A 95 6.24 1.57 23.86
CA GLU A 95 5.98 2.33 22.63
C GLU A 95 7.30 2.59 21.87
N GLU A 96 8.37 2.85 22.59
CA GLU A 96 9.71 3.07 22.02
C GLU A 96 10.21 1.83 21.26
N THR A 97 10.15 0.66 21.87
CA THR A 97 10.56 -0.59 21.21
C THR A 97 9.65 -0.91 20.02
N LEU A 98 8.33 -0.72 20.16
CA LEU A 98 7.39 -0.88 19.05
C LEU A 98 7.76 0.02 17.87
N ARG A 99 8.09 1.29 18.11
CA ARG A 99 8.47 2.24 17.04
C ARG A 99 9.77 1.84 16.35
N LEU A 100 10.78 1.41 17.11
CA LEU A 100 12.05 0.92 16.56
C LEU A 100 11.83 -0.32 15.70
N ASP A 101 11.04 -1.26 16.20
CA ASP A 101 10.71 -2.48 15.48
C ASP A 101 9.89 -2.20 14.21
N MET A 102 8.91 -1.28 14.26
CA MET A 102 8.16 -0.82 13.08
C MET A 102 9.10 -0.24 12.03
N SER A 103 10.07 0.56 12.45
CA SER A 103 11.09 1.13 11.55
C SER A 103 11.95 0.03 10.93
N GLY A 104 12.31 -1.00 11.71
CA GLY A 104 13.03 -2.17 11.22
C GLY A 104 12.23 -2.97 10.19
N VAL A 105 10.92 -3.13 10.40
CA VAL A 105 10.01 -3.77 9.45
C VAL A 105 9.93 -2.96 8.16
N THR A 106 9.77 -1.64 8.24
CA THR A 106 9.77 -0.75 7.07
C THR A 106 11.04 -0.93 6.25
N GLN A 107 12.22 -0.87 6.88
CA GLN A 107 13.49 -1.06 6.19
C GLN A 107 13.64 -2.45 5.55
N ALA A 108 13.12 -3.50 6.20
CA ALA A 108 13.15 -4.84 5.65
C ALA A 108 12.26 -4.94 4.39
N VAL A 109 11.08 -4.33 4.43
CA VAL A 109 10.17 -4.24 3.27
C VAL A 109 10.80 -3.41 2.15
N GLU A 110 11.39 -2.25 2.44
CA GLU A 110 12.08 -1.42 1.46
C GLU A 110 13.21 -2.17 0.75
N ARG A 111 14.03 -2.93 1.50
CA ARG A 111 15.08 -3.77 0.90
C ARG A 111 14.50 -4.85 -0.01
N MET A 112 13.45 -5.53 0.43
CA MET A 112 12.78 -6.55 -0.37
C MET A 112 12.22 -5.96 -1.66
N ILE A 113 11.60 -4.77 -1.60
CA ILE A 113 11.10 -4.07 -2.78
C ILE A 113 12.28 -3.69 -3.69
N ALA A 114 13.36 -3.15 -3.15
CA ALA A 114 14.52 -2.71 -3.92
C ALA A 114 15.24 -3.86 -4.65
N GLU A 115 15.33 -5.04 -4.03
CA GLU A 115 15.89 -6.26 -4.64
C GLU A 115 15.03 -6.77 -5.81
N ASP A 116 13.74 -6.48 -5.76
CA ASP A 116 12.72 -7.01 -6.67
C ASP A 116 12.37 -6.04 -7.80
N LEU A 117 12.76 -4.77 -7.65
CA LEU A 117 12.47 -3.69 -8.58
C LEU A 117 13.43 -3.75 -9.80
N PRO A 118 12.92 -3.78 -11.04
CA PRO A 118 13.77 -3.74 -12.22
C PRO A 118 14.39 -2.35 -12.44
N SER A 119 15.41 -2.27 -13.31
CA SER A 119 16.03 -1.00 -13.67
C SER A 119 15.08 0.01 -14.33
N HIS A 120 13.96 -0.47 -14.89
CA HIS A 120 12.91 0.34 -15.48
C HIS A 120 11.55 -0.19 -15.03
N PHE A 121 10.73 0.68 -14.46
CA PHE A 121 9.36 0.39 -14.02
C PHE A 121 8.50 1.62 -14.26
N GLY A 122 7.19 1.43 -14.36
CA GLY A 122 6.23 2.53 -14.39
C GLY A 122 5.94 3.02 -12.97
N VAL A 123 5.66 4.31 -12.81
CA VAL A 123 5.15 4.88 -11.56
C VAL A 123 3.67 5.21 -11.75
N MET A 124 2.83 4.75 -10.82
CA MET A 124 1.39 4.99 -10.79
C MET A 124 1.03 5.79 -9.55
N PHE A 125 0.20 6.82 -9.68
CA PHE A 125 -0.38 7.53 -8.56
C PHE A 125 -1.83 7.08 -8.35
N ASP A 126 -2.23 6.88 -7.11
CA ASP A 126 -3.63 6.64 -6.72
C ASP A 126 -3.98 7.54 -5.52
N GLY A 127 -5.24 7.95 -5.45
CA GLY A 127 -5.74 8.82 -4.40
C GLY A 127 -6.86 8.14 -3.62
N VAL A 128 -6.78 8.17 -2.30
CA VAL A 128 -7.88 7.74 -1.44
C VAL A 128 -8.30 8.88 -0.54
N THR A 129 -9.61 9.05 -0.35
CA THR A 129 -10.15 9.95 0.66
C THR A 129 -10.69 9.11 1.79
N HIS A 130 -10.20 9.34 3.01
CA HIS A 130 -10.74 8.72 4.21
C HIS A 130 -11.18 9.81 5.19
N ALA A 131 -12.45 9.78 5.57
CA ALA A 131 -13.10 10.88 6.31
C ALA A 131 -12.92 12.23 5.58
N SER A 132 -12.05 13.10 6.09
CA SER A 132 -11.76 14.45 5.55
C SER A 132 -10.34 14.60 5.03
N GLU A 133 -9.54 13.54 5.05
CA GLU A 133 -8.14 13.58 4.65
C GLU A 133 -7.98 12.89 3.29
N HIS A 134 -7.41 13.63 2.35
CA HIS A 134 -7.01 13.11 1.06
C HIS A 134 -5.59 12.55 1.19
N TYR A 135 -5.39 11.33 0.71
CA TYR A 135 -4.09 10.68 0.66
C TYR A 135 -3.75 10.39 -0.79
N VAL A 136 -2.48 10.60 -1.15
CA VAL A 136 -1.94 10.15 -2.43
C VAL A 136 -0.89 9.09 -2.14
N ALA A 137 -1.02 7.99 -2.86
CA ALA A 137 -0.08 6.89 -2.89
C ALA A 137 0.59 6.84 -4.27
N TRP A 138 1.87 6.49 -4.30
CA TRP A 138 2.55 6.13 -5.54
C TRP A 138 3.09 4.72 -5.49
N PHE A 139 2.95 4.02 -6.61
CA PHE A 139 3.25 2.62 -6.77
C PHE A 139 4.27 2.42 -7.88
N ALA A 140 5.16 1.44 -7.73
CA ALA A 140 5.92 0.87 -8.83
C ALA A 140 5.06 -0.20 -9.53
N CYS A 141 4.97 -0.11 -10.85
CA CYS A 141 4.28 -1.08 -11.70
C CYS A 141 5.27 -1.67 -12.71
N PHE A 142 5.44 -3.00 -12.71
CA PHE A 142 6.36 -3.68 -13.61
C PHE A 142 5.91 -5.12 -13.91
N GLU A 143 6.49 -5.71 -14.95
CA GLU A 143 6.26 -7.12 -15.27
C GLU A 143 7.32 -8.00 -14.58
N ARG A 144 6.87 -9.07 -13.91
CA ARG A 144 7.69 -10.13 -13.33
C ARG A 144 7.19 -11.47 -13.81
N ASN A 145 8.02 -12.23 -14.52
CA ASN A 145 7.67 -13.56 -15.03
C ASN A 145 6.34 -13.60 -15.81
N GLY A 146 6.03 -12.54 -16.56
CA GLY A 146 4.76 -12.45 -17.28
C GLY A 146 3.56 -12.18 -16.38
N GLU A 147 3.75 -11.71 -15.15
CA GLU A 147 2.68 -11.19 -14.30
C GLU A 147 2.95 -9.71 -14.01
N LEU A 148 1.88 -8.93 -14.00
CA LEU A 148 1.94 -7.52 -13.66
C LEU A 148 1.97 -7.38 -12.14
N VAL A 149 3.02 -6.76 -11.63
CA VAL A 149 3.19 -6.51 -10.20
C VAL A 149 3.08 -5.02 -9.93
N THR A 150 2.34 -4.69 -8.87
CA THR A 150 2.16 -3.34 -8.34
C THR A 150 2.62 -3.32 -6.89
N VAL A 151 3.56 -2.44 -6.56
CA VAL A 151 4.14 -2.33 -5.21
C VAL A 151 3.98 -0.90 -4.72
N LEU A 152 3.40 -0.71 -3.53
CA LEU A 152 3.31 0.61 -2.89
C LEU A 152 4.72 1.09 -2.51
N LEU A 153 5.11 2.26 -3.02
CA LEU A 153 6.40 2.88 -2.69
C LEU A 153 6.26 3.93 -1.59
N GLY A 154 5.10 4.57 -1.49
CA GLY A 154 4.83 5.57 -0.47
C GLY A 154 3.40 6.06 -0.51
N MET A 155 2.96 6.61 0.61
CA MET A 155 1.67 7.26 0.77
C MET A 155 1.87 8.49 1.67
N ALA A 156 1.24 9.60 1.31
CA ALA A 156 1.26 10.83 2.10
C ALA A 156 -0.12 11.50 2.07
N PRO A 157 -0.51 12.20 3.15
CA PRO A 157 -1.66 13.09 3.09
C PRO A 157 -1.37 14.23 2.11
N LEU A 158 -2.39 14.63 1.34
CA LEU A 158 -2.34 15.83 0.54
C LEU A 158 -2.39 17.02 1.49
N LEU A 159 -1.40 17.91 1.41
CA LEU A 159 -1.47 19.18 2.10
C LEU A 159 -2.58 20.00 1.45
N ASN A 160 -3.56 20.43 2.23
CA ASN A 160 -4.51 21.44 1.77
C ASN A 160 -3.71 22.69 1.39
N GLU A 161 -3.97 23.26 0.22
CA GLU A 161 -3.50 24.62 -0.07
C GLU A 161 -4.06 25.55 1.02
N PRO A 162 -3.27 26.51 1.53
CA PRO A 162 -3.81 27.52 2.42
C PRO A 162 -5.00 28.13 1.70
N ASN A 163 -6.12 28.20 2.42
CA ASN A 163 -7.35 28.76 1.91
C ASN A 163 -7.09 30.23 1.58
N ASP A 164 -6.72 30.54 0.34
CA ASP A 164 -6.67 31.89 -0.23
C ASP A 164 -8.11 32.38 -0.46
N ASP A 165 -8.92 32.32 0.60
CA ASP A 165 -10.15 33.10 0.72
C ASP A 165 -9.74 34.57 0.93
N LEU A 166 -9.09 35.13 -0.09
CA LEU A 166 -9.04 36.56 -0.37
C LEU A 166 -10.14 36.87 -1.38
N SER A 167 -11.38 36.71 -0.95
CA SER A 167 -12.56 37.36 -1.56
C SER A 167 -13.61 37.49 -0.45
N ALA A 168 -14.17 38.65 -0.10
CA ALA A 168 -14.06 40.02 -0.59
C ALA A 168 -14.35 40.97 0.60
#